data_AF-A0A538UEB0-F1
#
_entry.id   AF-A0A538UEB0-F1
#
_cell.length_a   1.000
_cell.length_b   1.000
_cell.length_c   1.000
_cell.angle_alpha   90.00
_cell.angle_beta   90.00
_cell.angle_gamma   90.00
#
_symmetry.space_group_name_H-M   'P 1'
#
loop_
_entity.id
_entity.type
_entity.pdbx_description
1 polymer ?
#
loop_
_entity_poly.entity_id
_entity_poly.type
_entity_poly.pdbx_seq_one_letter_code
_entity_poly.pdbx_strand_id
1 'polypeptide(L)'
;MRRVFGVACILLLAIARPAGAETAASDPKAVEIADQVMKALGGKPKWDSLHYLRWSFELAVGDTVRPGRRHAWDKFTGWQRVDGTNRAGQPFTYIENLNDSTGMGWVNAATGS
;
A
#
# COMPACT_ATOMS: atom_id res chain seq x y z
N MET A 1 21.15 57.73 0.81
CA MET A 1 21.57 56.41 0.29
C MET A 1 21.02 55.34 1.25
N ARG A 2 19.96 54.61 0.89
CA ARG A 2 19.35 53.58 1.75
C ARG A 2 19.34 52.27 0.97
N ARG A 3 20.21 51.34 1.36
CA ARG A 3 20.35 50.01 0.74
C ARG A 3 19.17 49.16 1.21
N VAL A 4 18.28 48.79 0.30
CA VAL A 4 17.19 47.85 0.55
C VAL A 4 17.75 46.44 0.32
N PHE A 5 17.91 45.68 1.39
CA PHE A 5 18.10 44.23 1.31
C PHE A 5 16.73 43.59 1.04
N GLY A 6 16.48 43.25 -0.22
CA GLY A 6 15.32 42.46 -0.60
C GLY A 6 15.59 40.99 -0.31
N VAL A 7 15.02 40.47 0.78
CA VAL A 7 14.93 39.02 1.02
C VAL A 7 13.87 38.48 0.06
N ALA A 8 14.31 37.87 -1.04
CA ALA A 8 13.44 37.10 -1.91
C ALA A 8 13.20 35.73 -1.27
N CYS A 9 12.08 35.57 -0.55
CA CYS A 9 11.59 34.26 -0.13
C CYS A 9 11.11 33.49 -1.37
N ILE A 10 11.87 32.46 -1.75
CA ILE A 10 11.47 31.45 -2.71
C ILE A 10 10.36 30.62 -2.06
N LEU A 11 9.11 30.86 -2.45
CA LEU A 11 8.00 29.93 -2.20
C LEU A 11 8.14 28.75 -3.17
N LEU A 12 8.95 27.76 -2.80
CA LEU A 12 8.83 26.41 -3.33
C LEU A 12 7.51 25.82 -2.80
N LEU A 13 6.41 26.11 -3.49
CA LEU A 13 5.23 25.24 -3.44
C LEU A 13 5.69 23.90 -3.97
N ALA A 14 6.02 22.98 -3.06
CA ALA A 14 6.01 21.56 -3.36
C ALA A 14 4.58 21.23 -3.77
N ILE A 15 4.33 21.26 -5.08
CA ILE A 15 3.12 20.68 -5.65
C ILE A 15 3.27 19.20 -5.36
N ALA A 16 2.73 18.75 -4.23
CA ALA A 16 2.45 17.35 -4.01
C ALA A 16 1.52 16.95 -5.15
N ARG A 17 2.10 16.45 -6.24
CA ARG A 17 1.32 15.84 -7.32
C ARG A 17 0.52 14.76 -6.59
N PRO A 18 -0.82 14.80 -6.63
CA PRO A 18 -1.55 13.62 -6.22
C PRO A 18 -0.98 12.52 -7.11
N ALA A 19 -0.41 11.48 -6.52
CA ALA A 19 -0.03 10.28 -7.25
C ALA A 19 -1.34 9.65 -7.73
N GLY A 20 -1.95 10.23 -8.77
CA GLY A 20 -2.91 9.54 -9.60
C GLY A 20 -2.12 8.44 -10.27
N ALA A 21 -2.55 7.19 -10.07
CA ALA A 21 -1.98 6.05 -10.78
C ALA A 21 -2.10 6.22 -12.30
N GLU A 22 -3.06 7.04 -12.74
CA GLU A 22 -3.31 7.31 -14.15
C GLU A 22 -2.45 8.44 -14.71
N THR A 23 -1.91 8.20 -15.90
CA THR A 23 -1.14 9.18 -16.66
C THR A 23 -1.81 9.43 -18.01
N ALA A 24 -1.40 10.48 -18.73
CA ALA A 24 -1.88 10.71 -20.10
C ALA A 24 -1.52 9.57 -21.07
N ALA A 25 -0.61 8.67 -20.68
CA ALA A 25 -0.24 7.48 -21.44
C ALA A 25 -1.03 6.21 -21.03
N SER A 26 -1.88 6.27 -20.00
CA SER A 26 -2.72 5.14 -19.59
C SER A 26 -3.68 4.75 -20.72
N ASP A 27 -3.86 3.44 -20.94
CA ASP A 27 -4.88 2.93 -21.85
C ASP A 27 -6.29 3.35 -21.36
N PRO A 28 -7.13 3.96 -22.20
CA PRO A 28 -8.45 4.45 -21.77
C PRO A 28 -9.36 3.37 -21.19
N LYS A 29 -9.25 2.12 -21.67
CA LYS A 29 -10.06 1.02 -21.16
C LYS A 29 -9.59 0.58 -19.78
N ALA A 30 -8.28 0.58 -19.54
CA ALA A 30 -7.72 0.33 -18.22
C ALA A 30 -8.19 1.38 -17.20
N VAL A 31 -8.19 2.66 -17.58
CA VAL A 31 -8.72 3.76 -16.73
C VAL A 31 -10.19 3.52 -16.40
N GLU A 32 -11.01 3.18 -17.39
CA GLU A 32 -12.44 2.93 -17.18
C GLU A 32 -12.67 1.76 -16.19
N ILE A 33 -11.88 0.68 -16.31
CA ILE A 33 -11.96 -0.45 -15.38
C ILE A 33 -11.54 -0.03 -13.97
N ALA A 34 -10.45 0.75 -13.84
CA ALA A 34 -10.01 1.27 -12.55
C ALA A 34 -11.08 2.14 -11.88
N ASP A 35 -11.75 3.01 -12.64
CA ASP A 35 -12.86 3.83 -12.16
C ASP A 35 -14.06 2.99 -11.69
N GLN A 36 -14.39 1.92 -12.42
CA GLN A 36 -15.46 1.00 -12.01
C GLN A 36 -15.12 0.30 -10.69
N VAL A 37 -13.87 -0.15 -10.52
CA VAL A 37 -13.39 -0.76 -9.26
C VAL A 37 -13.45 0.26 -8.12
N MET A 38 -12.92 1.47 -8.33
CA MET A 38 -12.96 2.53 -7.32
C MET A 38 -14.38 2.89 -6.91
N LYS A 39 -15.31 2.96 -7.86
CA LYS A 39 -16.73 3.18 -7.58
C LYS A 39 -17.34 2.04 -6.76
N ALA A 40 -17.05 0.79 -7.11
CA ALA A 40 -17.53 -0.39 -6.38
C ALA A 40 -17.01 -0.43 -4.93
N LEU A 41 -15.80 0.07 -4.68
CA LEU A 41 -15.21 0.20 -3.35
C LEU A 41 -15.75 1.39 -2.52
N GLY A 42 -16.77 2.10 -3.01
CA GLY A 42 -17.37 3.25 -2.33
C GLY A 42 -16.81 4.61 -2.76
N GLY A 43 -16.02 4.63 -3.82
CA GLY A 43 -15.45 5.84 -4.42
C GLY A 43 -14.20 6.35 -3.70
N LYS A 44 -13.56 7.33 -4.35
CA LYS A 44 -12.33 7.95 -3.85
C LYS A 44 -12.43 8.48 -2.40
N PRO A 45 -13.50 9.14 -1.95
CA PRO A 45 -13.58 9.62 -0.56
C PRO A 45 -13.53 8.48 0.47
N LYS A 46 -14.21 7.36 0.21
CA LYS A 46 -14.19 6.19 1.10
C LYS A 46 -12.81 5.55 1.11
N TRP A 47 -12.20 5.37 -0.06
CA TRP A 47 -10.83 4.87 -0.19
C TRP A 47 -9.82 5.75 0.55
N ASP A 48 -9.89 7.06 0.39
CA ASP A 48 -8.98 8.00 1.03
C ASP A 48 -9.09 7.91 2.56
N SER A 49 -10.32 7.83 3.09
CA SER A 49 -10.59 7.69 4.53
C SER A 49 -10.36 6.29 5.11
N LEU A 50 -10.07 5.27 4.29
CA LEU A 50 -9.91 3.89 4.75
C LEU A 50 -8.54 3.71 5.42
N HIS A 51 -8.52 3.35 6.69
CA HIS A 51 -7.27 3.09 7.42
C HIS A 51 -6.75 1.68 7.15
N TYR A 52 -7.58 0.66 7.38
CA TYR A 52 -7.14 -0.73 7.39
C TYR A 52 -7.68 -1.51 6.19
N LEU A 53 -6.78 -2.25 5.53
CA LEU A 53 -7.10 -3.23 4.50
C LEU A 53 -6.61 -4.60 4.93
N ARG A 54 -7.44 -5.64 4.75
CA ARG A 54 -7.05 -7.03 4.95
C ARG A 54 -7.42 -7.84 3.72
N TRP A 55 -6.49 -8.67 3.26
CA TRP A 55 -6.74 -9.58 2.13
C TRP A 55 -5.91 -10.85 2.27
N SER A 56 -6.29 -11.87 1.49
CA SER A 56 -5.53 -13.10 1.36
C SER A 56 -5.05 -13.23 -0.09
N PHE A 57 -3.80 -13.63 -0.26
CA PHE A 57 -3.24 -14.03 -1.54
C PHE A 57 -3.11 -15.54 -1.57
N GLU A 58 -3.97 -16.20 -2.33
CA GLU A 58 -3.98 -17.65 -2.52
C GLU A 58 -3.60 -17.95 -3.97
N LEU A 59 -2.72 -18.94 -4.17
CA LEU A 59 -2.22 -19.31 -5.48
C LEU A 59 -2.57 -20.77 -5.77
N ALA A 60 -3.34 -21.02 -6.83
CA ALA A 60 -3.58 -22.36 -7.35
C ALA A 60 -2.72 -22.60 -8.62
N VAL A 61 -2.08 -23.76 -8.70
CA VAL A 61 -1.34 -24.21 -9.89
C VAL A 61 -1.82 -25.62 -10.24
N GLY A 62 -2.57 -25.74 -11.34
CA GLY A 62 -3.34 -26.95 -11.65
C GLY A 62 -4.34 -27.25 -10.52
N ASP A 63 -4.40 -28.50 -10.10
CA ASP A 63 -5.27 -28.95 -9.00
C ASP A 63 -4.66 -28.73 -7.60
N THR A 64 -3.54 -28.00 -7.49
CA THR A 64 -2.86 -27.79 -6.21
C THR A 64 -2.94 -26.35 -5.74
N VAL A 65 -3.53 -26.15 -4.55
CA VAL A 65 -3.50 -24.87 -3.83
C VAL A 65 -2.18 -24.75 -3.06
N ARG A 66 -1.46 -23.65 -3.25
CA ARG A 66 -0.25 -23.31 -2.50
C ARG A 66 -0.63 -22.60 -1.19
N PRO A 67 0.20 -22.70 -0.14
CA PRO A 67 -0.02 -21.93 1.08
C PRO A 67 -0.15 -20.44 0.78
N GLY A 68 -1.30 -19.88 1.14
CA GLY A 68 -1.59 -18.47 0.93
C GLY A 68 -0.88 -17.56 1.94
N ARG A 69 -0.87 -16.27 1.64
CA ARG A 69 -0.43 -15.22 2.56
C ARG A 69 -1.62 -14.37 2.96
N ARG A 70 -1.72 -14.05 4.25
CA ARG A 70 -2.73 -13.11 4.76
C ARG A 70 -2.02 -11.81 5.06
N HIS A 71 -2.56 -10.72 4.53
CA HIS A 71 -2.02 -9.38 4.69
C HIS A 71 -3.01 -8.53 5.47
N ALA A 72 -2.51 -7.71 6.38
CA ALA A 72 -3.24 -6.61 6.99
C ALA A 72 -2.37 -5.36 6.91
N TRP A 73 -2.90 -4.27 6.36
CA TRP A 73 -2.17 -3.03 6.13
C TRP A 73 -2.93 -1.85 6.72
N ASP A 74 -2.23 -1.04 7.50
CA ASP A 74 -2.63 0.32 7.87
C ASP A 74 -2.06 1.31 6.85
N LYS A 75 -2.93 1.79 5.97
CA LYS A 75 -2.59 2.74 4.89
C LYS A 75 -2.08 4.08 5.43
N PHE A 76 -2.44 4.47 6.65
CA PHE A 76 -2.09 5.78 7.21
C PHE A 76 -0.70 5.75 7.83
N THR A 77 -0.37 4.68 8.55
CA THR A 77 0.91 4.57 9.25
C THR A 77 1.97 3.84 8.42
N GLY A 78 1.56 3.09 7.39
CA GLY A 78 2.42 2.27 6.56
C GLY A 78 2.70 0.88 7.13
N TRP A 79 2.23 0.57 8.35
CA TRP A 79 2.46 -0.73 8.96
C TRP A 79 1.65 -1.83 8.28
N GLN A 80 2.35 -2.88 7.83
CA GLN A 80 1.78 -4.08 7.27
C GLN A 80 2.19 -5.30 8.09
N ARG A 81 1.23 -6.15 8.42
CA ARG A 81 1.44 -7.51 8.92
C ARG A 81 1.21 -8.51 7.79
N VAL A 82 2.07 -9.51 7.69
CA VAL A 82 1.89 -10.65 6.80
C VAL A 82 2.09 -11.94 7.56
N ASP A 83 1.13 -12.84 7.44
CA ASP A 83 1.19 -14.20 7.95
C ASP A 83 1.20 -15.19 6.80
N GLY A 84 1.98 -16.26 6.90
CA GLY A 84 2.02 -17.31 5.88
C GLY A 84 2.76 -18.55 6.33
N THR A 85 3.01 -19.45 5.38
CA THR A 85 3.84 -20.65 5.57
C THR A 85 4.99 -20.62 4.58
N ASN A 86 6.22 -20.88 5.05
CA ASN A 86 7.39 -20.91 4.20
C ASN A 86 7.50 -22.24 3.44
N ARG A 87 8.51 -22.38 2.57
CA ARG A 87 8.72 -23.61 1.77
C ARG A 87 9.00 -24.85 2.61
N ALA A 88 9.52 -24.68 3.83
CA ALA A 88 9.77 -25.76 4.78
C ALA A 88 8.52 -26.14 5.60
N GLY A 89 7.35 -25.55 5.31
CA GLY A 89 6.12 -25.83 6.04
C GLY A 89 6.00 -25.12 7.39
N GLN A 90 6.91 -24.19 7.71
CA GLN A 90 6.89 -23.47 8.98
C GLN A 90 6.03 -22.20 8.86
N PRO A 91 5.18 -21.90 9.85
CA PRO A 91 4.45 -20.65 9.88
C PRO A 91 5.43 -19.50 10.09
N PHE A 92 5.15 -18.36 9.47
CA PHE A 92 5.87 -17.13 9.72
C PHE A 92 4.89 -15.97 9.86
N THR A 93 5.35 -14.95 10.58
CA THR A 93 4.72 -13.64 10.65
C THR A 93 5.82 -12.61 10.45
N TYR A 94 5.56 -11.55 9.70
CA TYR A 94 6.38 -10.36 9.76
C TYR A 94 5.51 -9.11 9.82
N ILE A 95 6.03 -8.09 10.48
CA ILE A 95 5.45 -6.76 10.54
C ILE A 95 6.51 -5.79 10.02
N GLU A 96 6.19 -5.08 8.95
CA GLU A 96 7.07 -4.11 8.33
C GLU A 96 6.32 -2.79 8.09
N ASN A 97 7.03 -1.67 8.13
CA ASN A 97 6.51 -0.40 7.67
C ASN A 97 6.91 -0.21 6.21
N LEU A 98 5.92 -0.07 5.33
CA LEU A 98 6.14 0.07 3.88
C LEU A 98 6.79 1.41 3.50
N ASN A 99 6.79 2.40 4.39
CA ASN A 99 7.37 3.71 4.10
C ASN A 99 8.90 3.74 4.27
N ASP A 100 9.45 2.92 5.17
CA ASP A 100 10.88 2.95 5.53
C ASP A 100 11.54 1.57 5.65
N SER A 101 10.79 0.49 5.40
CA SER A 101 11.23 -0.91 5.50
C SER A 101 11.67 -1.34 6.91
N THR A 102 11.36 -0.56 7.95
CA THR A 102 11.61 -0.98 9.34
C THR A 102 10.63 -2.07 9.75
N GLY A 103 11.03 -2.98 10.63
CA GLY A 103 10.15 -4.08 11.00
C GLY A 103 10.81 -5.22 11.75
N MET A 104 10.04 -6.28 11.95
CA MET A 104 10.49 -7.51 12.58
C MET A 104 9.75 -8.72 12.01
N GLY A 105 10.40 -9.87 12.02
CA GLY A 105 9.85 -11.12 11.53
C GLY A 105 10.15 -12.29 12.45
N TRP A 106 9.27 -13.28 12.41
CA TRP A 106 9.35 -14.47 13.23
C TRP A 106 8.99 -15.70 12.40
N VAL A 107 9.67 -16.81 12.68
CA VAL A 107 9.34 -18.14 12.18
C VAL A 107 8.94 -18.99 13.38
N ASN A 108 7.91 -19.82 13.23
CA ASN A 108 7.28 -20.58 14.31
C ASN A 108 6.65 -19.71 15.42
N ALA A 109 6.34 -18.44 15.13
CA ALA A 109 5.53 -17.63 16.03
C ALA A 109 4.08 -18.16 16.04
N ALA A 110 3.44 -18.07 17.22
CA ALA A 110 2.03 -18.40 17.35
C ALA A 110 1.20 -17.54 16.39
N THR A 111 0.49 -18.18 15.47
CA THR A 111 -0.44 -17.52 14.58
C THR A 111 -1.64 -17.05 15.41
N GLY A 112 -1.61 -15.77 15.83
CA GLY A 112 -2.75 -15.15 16.49
C GLY A 112 -4.01 -15.33 15.63
N SER A 113 -5.02 -15.95 16.23
CA SER A 113 -6.35 -16.23 15.63
C SER A 113 -7.17 -14.95 15.54
#